data_AF-A0A084Y0W9-F1
#
_entry.id   AF-A0A084Y0W9-F1
#
_cell.length_a   1.000
_cell.length_b   1.000
_cell.length_c   1.000
_cell.angle_alpha   90.00
_cell.angle_beta   90.00
_cell.angle_gamma   90.00
#
_symmetry.space_group_name_H-M   'P 1'
#
loop_
_entity.id
_entity.type
_entity.pdbx_description
1 polymer ?
#
loop_
_entity_poly.entity_id
_entity_poly.type
_entity_poly.pdbx_seq_one_letter_code
_entity_poly.pdbx_strand_id
1 'polypeptide(L)'
;MDRQQLNPEPGPLAATAANTRPQAISNARIAAVMLTVVAGSLLFVAAQPRLYRAFCEWTGLYDIDRAEQVAMPSLPGRPVTLEFDANSHESGLLFRPQMNSLTTKTGEIVHVVYRVENTRNSTVIGQAVPSYGPQHAGSYVKKLECFCFKQQTFAPHEVREMNVVFLLDSKLPDDVGTVTLSYTFFEVPVPSGGSANSSPTRKENRT
;
A
#
# COMPACT_ATOMS: atom_id res chain seq x y z
N MET A 1 -32.75 -76.38 -18.93
CA MET A 1 -33.36 -76.58 -20.26
C MET A 1 -34.67 -75.82 -20.30
N ASP A 2 -34.59 -74.50 -20.40
CA ASP A 2 -34.72 -73.78 -21.68
C ASP A 2 -36.19 -73.62 -22.10
N ARG A 3 -36.84 -72.63 -21.49
CA ARG A 3 -37.95 -71.93 -22.14
C ARG A 3 -37.54 -70.49 -22.39
N GLN A 4 -36.89 -70.38 -23.54
CA GLN A 4 -36.73 -69.21 -24.39
C GLN A 4 -38.03 -68.38 -24.41
N GLN A 5 -38.08 -67.34 -23.57
CA GLN A 5 -39.13 -66.34 -23.64
C GLN A 5 -38.84 -65.39 -24.81
N LEU A 6 -39.88 -65.25 -25.61
CA LEU A 6 -40.05 -64.46 -26.80
C LEU A 6 -39.78 -62.95 -26.54
N ASN A 7 -38.89 -62.34 -27.31
CA ASN A 7 -38.90 -60.89 -27.56
C ASN A 7 -40.02 -60.55 -28.56
N PRO A 8 -40.73 -59.43 -28.38
CA PRO A 8 -40.73 -58.41 -29.44
C PRO A 8 -40.66 -56.95 -28.95
N GLU A 9 -39.96 -56.15 -29.76
CA GLU A 9 -39.77 -54.68 -29.88
C GLU A 9 -40.06 -53.68 -28.72
N PRO A 10 -39.16 -52.70 -28.47
CA PRO A 10 -39.46 -51.53 -27.67
C PRO A 10 -40.29 -50.50 -28.48
N GLY A 11 -41.57 -50.39 -28.16
CA GLY A 11 -42.39 -49.21 -28.49
C GLY A 11 -41.89 -47.96 -27.75
N PRO A 12 -42.11 -46.75 -28.29
CA PRO A 12 -41.39 -45.55 -27.89
C PRO A 12 -41.74 -45.16 -26.46
N LEU A 13 -40.75 -45.20 -25.57
CA LEU A 13 -40.80 -44.51 -24.29
C LEU A 13 -40.94 -43.01 -24.59
N ALA A 14 -42.13 -42.47 -24.28
CA ALA A 14 -42.39 -41.05 -24.25
C ALA A 14 -41.44 -40.41 -23.22
N ALA A 15 -40.26 -40.00 -23.67
CA ALA A 15 -39.41 -39.07 -22.96
C ALA A 15 -40.13 -37.71 -22.99
N THR A 16 -40.91 -37.41 -21.96
CA THR A 16 -41.33 -36.03 -21.68
C THR A 16 -40.10 -35.27 -21.21
N ALA A 17 -39.27 -34.85 -22.16
CA ALA A 17 -38.24 -33.84 -21.93
C ALA A 17 -38.97 -32.56 -21.51
N ALA A 18 -39.01 -32.29 -20.20
CA ALA A 18 -39.37 -30.99 -19.67
C ALA A 18 -38.32 -29.99 -20.14
N ASN A 19 -38.55 -29.44 -21.33
CA ASN A 19 -37.74 -28.40 -21.93
C ASN A 19 -38.03 -27.08 -21.19
N THR A 20 -37.30 -26.81 -20.11
CA THR A 20 -37.30 -25.49 -19.48
C THR A 20 -36.60 -24.52 -20.41
N ARG A 21 -37.34 -23.94 -21.36
CA ARG A 21 -36.87 -22.75 -22.10
C ARG A 21 -36.52 -21.67 -21.06
N PRO A 22 -35.35 -21.02 -21.13
CA PRO A 22 -35.10 -19.83 -20.33
C PRO A 22 -36.13 -18.79 -20.76
N GLN A 23 -37.06 -18.45 -19.86
CA GLN A 23 -38.01 -17.36 -20.06
C GLN A 23 -37.18 -16.08 -20.25
N ALA A 24 -37.23 -15.48 -21.44
CA ALA A 24 -36.54 -14.23 -21.74
C ALA A 24 -37.13 -13.12 -20.86
N ILE A 25 -36.42 -12.75 -19.79
CA ILE A 25 -36.83 -11.66 -18.91
C ILE A 25 -36.80 -10.38 -19.75
N SER A 26 -37.91 -9.63 -19.79
CA SER A 26 -37.98 -8.43 -20.62
C SER A 26 -36.90 -7.41 -20.19
N ASN A 27 -36.25 -6.78 -21.18
CA ASN A 27 -35.19 -5.79 -20.93
C ASN A 27 -35.65 -4.68 -19.99
N ALA A 28 -36.95 -4.35 -19.98
CA ALA A 28 -37.56 -3.40 -19.05
C ALA A 28 -37.53 -3.87 -17.58
N ARG A 29 -37.73 -5.17 -17.31
CA ARG A 29 -37.60 -5.73 -15.96
C ARG A 29 -36.15 -5.75 -15.51
N ILE A 30 -35.21 -6.07 -16.40
CA ILE A 30 -33.77 -6.01 -16.10
C ILE A 30 -33.34 -4.56 -15.81
N ALA A 31 -33.79 -3.60 -16.62
CA ALA A 31 -33.51 -2.18 -16.41
C ALA A 31 -34.10 -1.67 -15.08
N ALA A 32 -35.32 -2.08 -14.73
CA ALA A 32 -35.93 -1.74 -13.45
C ALA A 32 -35.12 -2.31 -12.26
N VAL A 33 -34.70 -3.59 -12.34
CA VAL A 33 -33.86 -4.20 -11.30
C VAL A 33 -32.51 -3.46 -11.18
N MET A 34 -31.84 -3.18 -12.29
CA MET A 34 -30.58 -2.43 -12.27
C MET A 34 -30.75 -1.04 -11.66
N LEU A 35 -31.83 -0.32 -12.00
CA LEU A 35 -32.13 0.98 -11.43
C LEU A 35 -32.37 0.91 -9.92
N THR A 36 -33.08 -0.11 -9.43
CA THR A 36 -33.30 -0.30 -7.99
C THR A 36 -32.02 -0.61 -7.24
N VAL A 37 -31.12 -1.42 -7.82
CA VAL A 37 -29.80 -1.72 -7.22
C VAL A 37 -28.94 -0.47 -7.15
N VAL A 38 -28.89 0.32 -8.23
CA VAL A 38 -28.13 1.58 -8.27
C VAL A 38 -28.69 2.58 -7.25
N ALA A 39 -30.01 2.80 -7.23
CA ALA A 39 -30.65 3.69 -6.27
C ALA A 39 -30.43 3.22 -4.82
N GLY A 40 -30.53 1.91 -4.57
CA GLY A 40 -30.26 1.31 -3.27
C GLY A 40 -28.82 1.50 -2.82
N SER A 41 -27.85 1.31 -3.72
CA SER A 41 -26.43 1.50 -3.40
C SER A 41 -26.09 2.95 -3.08
N LEU A 42 -26.64 3.91 -3.82
CA LEU A 42 -26.48 5.34 -3.56
C LEU A 42 -27.13 5.76 -2.24
N LEU A 43 -28.33 5.25 -1.94
CA LEU A 43 -28.99 5.50 -0.66
C LEU A 43 -28.18 4.96 0.52
N PHE A 44 -27.62 3.75 0.37
CA PHE A 44 -26.81 3.11 1.40
C PHE A 44 -25.53 3.92 1.69
N VAL A 45 -24.82 4.36 0.64
CA VAL A 45 -23.63 5.20 0.79
C VAL A 45 -23.98 6.54 1.46
N ALA A 46 -25.12 7.15 1.12
CA ALA A 46 -25.57 8.40 1.73
C ALA A 46 -26.03 8.22 3.19
N ALA A 47 -26.51 7.04 3.56
CA ALA A 47 -26.96 6.72 4.92
C ALA A 47 -25.81 6.29 5.85
N GLN A 48 -24.73 5.73 5.30
CA GLN A 48 -23.59 5.20 6.05
C GLN A 48 -23.03 6.20 7.08
N PRO A 49 -22.78 7.49 6.76
CA PRO A 49 -22.27 8.44 7.75
C PRO A 49 -23.20 8.64 8.94
N ARG A 50 -24.53 8.63 8.72
CA ARG A 50 -25.52 8.80 9.80
C ARG A 50 -25.60 7.55 10.68
N LEU A 51 -25.58 6.36 10.07
CA LEU A 51 -25.56 5.09 10.80
C LEU A 51 -24.30 4.98 11.66
N TYR A 52 -23.14 5.36 11.11
CA TYR A 52 -21.88 5.38 11.84
C TYR A 52 -21.94 6.31 13.06
N ARG A 53 -22.46 7.53 12.90
CA ARG A 53 -22.65 8.48 14.01
C ARG A 53 -23.56 7.90 15.10
N ALA A 54 -24.70 7.33 14.75
CA ALA A 54 -25.63 6.73 15.71
C ALA A 54 -25.01 5.55 16.46
N PHE A 55 -24.23 4.70 15.77
CA PHE A 55 -23.50 3.61 16.40
C PHE A 55 -22.40 4.12 17.34
N CYS A 56 -21.62 5.13 16.92
CA CYS A 56 -20.61 5.76 17.75
C CYS A 56 -21.24 6.41 18.99
N GLU A 57 -22.42 7.03 18.86
CA GLU A 57 -23.12 7.68 19.97
C GLU A 57 -23.63 6.63 20.97
N TRP A 58 -24.22 5.53 20.47
CA TRP A 58 -24.69 4.43 21.31
C TRP A 58 -23.56 3.72 22.07
N THR A 59 -22.39 3.57 21.44
CA THR A 59 -21.20 2.98 22.05
C THR A 59 -20.40 3.95 22.92
N GLY A 60 -20.76 5.24 22.93
CA GLY A 60 -20.01 6.28 23.64
C GLY A 60 -18.66 6.64 23.00
N LEU A 61 -18.45 6.26 21.73
CA LEU A 61 -17.27 6.61 20.93
C LEU A 61 -17.41 7.96 20.22
N TYR A 62 -18.61 8.54 20.20
CA TYR A 62 -18.93 9.81 19.52
C TYR A 62 -18.66 11.01 20.42
N ASP A 63 -17.43 11.13 20.90
CA ASP A 63 -16.97 12.31 21.62
C ASP A 63 -16.16 13.17 20.63
N ILE A 64 -16.87 13.98 19.84
CA ILE A 64 -16.23 14.94 18.90
C ILE A 64 -15.41 15.98 19.66
N ASP A 65 -15.76 16.28 20.91
CA ASP A 65 -14.99 17.20 21.75
C ASP A 65 -13.67 16.56 22.19
N ARG A 66 -13.61 15.22 22.31
CA ARG A 66 -12.35 14.48 22.45
C ARG A 66 -11.59 14.26 21.17
N ALA A 67 -12.18 14.34 19.98
CA ALA A 67 -11.41 14.30 18.74
C ALA A 67 -10.50 15.54 18.62
N GLU A 68 -10.94 16.69 19.13
CA GLU A 68 -10.10 17.89 19.28
C GLU A 68 -9.17 17.80 20.51
N GLN A 69 -9.55 17.05 21.56
CA GLN A 69 -8.64 16.66 22.66
C GLN A 69 -7.80 15.40 22.39
N VAL A 70 -7.74 14.89 21.15
CA VAL A 70 -6.50 14.29 20.64
C VAL A 70 -5.55 15.40 20.20
N ALA A 71 -5.66 16.60 20.77
CA ALA A 71 -4.51 17.16 21.45
C ALA A 71 -3.87 16.07 22.33
N MET A 72 -2.97 15.29 21.72
CA MET A 72 -1.84 14.71 22.44
C MET A 72 -1.48 15.73 23.52
N PRO A 73 -1.44 15.36 24.82
CA PRO A 73 -1.21 16.33 25.89
C PRO A 73 -0.10 17.25 25.41
N SER A 74 -0.46 18.50 25.11
CA SER A 74 0.43 19.40 24.37
C SER A 74 1.46 19.86 25.36
N LEU A 75 2.39 18.95 25.66
CA LEU A 75 3.70 19.30 26.15
C LEU A 75 4.14 20.45 25.25
N PRO A 76 4.43 21.63 25.83
CA PRO A 76 4.85 22.77 25.06
C PRO A 76 5.99 22.31 24.15
N GLY A 77 5.79 22.47 22.83
CA GLY A 77 6.74 21.98 21.84
C GLY A 77 8.12 22.55 22.13
N ARG A 78 9.08 21.67 22.42
CA ARG A 78 10.45 22.08 22.72
C ARG A 78 11.27 22.12 21.42
N PRO A 79 12.23 23.05 21.30
CA PRO A 79 13.08 23.09 20.12
C PRO A 79 13.95 21.83 20.06
N VAL A 80 14.00 21.21 18.89
CA VAL A 80 14.85 20.07 18.57
C VAL A 80 15.51 20.35 17.23
N THR A 81 16.81 20.08 17.16
CA THR A 81 17.56 20.18 15.91
C THR A 81 17.47 18.85 15.16
N LEU A 82 17.08 18.92 13.91
CA LEU A 82 17.10 17.80 13.00
C LEU A 82 18.31 17.91 12.10
N GLU A 83 19.03 16.81 11.95
CA GLU A 83 20.14 16.70 11.01
C GLU A 83 19.76 15.70 9.93
N PHE A 84 19.95 16.08 8.67
CA PHE A 84 19.62 15.25 7.52
C PHE A 84 20.90 14.76 6.89
N ASP A 85 21.07 13.45 6.92
CA ASP A 85 22.22 12.77 6.35
C ASP A 85 21.76 11.90 5.18
N ALA A 86 22.52 11.95 4.08
CA ALA A 86 22.18 11.29 2.83
C ALA A 86 23.40 10.56 2.29
N ASN A 87 23.30 9.25 2.25
CA ASN A 87 24.33 8.36 1.74
C ASN A 87 23.83 7.64 0.49
N SER A 88 24.75 7.35 -0.43
CA SER A 88 24.50 6.45 -1.54
C SER A 88 25.53 5.32 -1.49
N HIS A 89 25.06 4.08 -1.45
CA HIS A 89 25.95 2.92 -1.37
C HIS A 89 26.65 2.64 -2.70
N GLU A 90 26.02 2.97 -3.83
CA GLU A 90 26.56 2.74 -5.17
C GLU A 90 26.59 4.02 -6.01
N SER A 91 27.49 4.06 -7.00
CA SER A 91 27.81 5.28 -7.74
C SER A 91 26.78 5.70 -8.79
N GLY A 92 25.70 4.94 -9.02
CA GLY A 92 24.71 5.24 -10.06
C GLY A 92 23.63 6.24 -9.65
N LEU A 93 23.37 6.37 -8.35
CA LEU A 93 22.38 7.32 -7.82
C LEU A 93 23.06 8.31 -6.90
N LEU A 94 22.95 9.58 -7.25
CA LEU A 94 23.44 10.68 -6.44
C LEU A 94 22.28 11.19 -5.57
N PHE A 95 22.45 11.11 -4.25
CA PHE A 95 21.40 11.43 -3.29
C PHE A 95 21.88 12.51 -2.33
N ARG A 96 21.16 13.62 -2.25
CA ARG A 96 21.49 14.76 -1.37
C ARG A 96 20.24 15.39 -0.78
N PRO A 97 20.28 15.83 0.49
CA PRO A 97 19.20 16.63 1.03
C PRO A 97 19.32 18.06 0.50
N GLN A 98 18.20 18.78 0.42
CA GLN A 98 18.23 20.20 0.07
C GLN A 98 18.77 21.06 1.23
N MET A 99 18.61 20.57 2.47
CA MET A 99 19.09 21.20 3.69
C MET A 99 19.71 20.13 4.61
N ASN A 100 20.83 20.43 5.26
CA ASN A 100 21.51 19.47 6.15
C ASN A 100 21.03 19.54 7.59
N SER A 101 20.43 20.66 8.01
CA SER A 101 19.92 20.84 9.37
C SER A 101 18.71 21.77 9.40
N LEU A 102 17.78 21.51 10.31
CA LEU A 102 16.59 22.32 10.55
C LEU A 102 16.21 22.26 12.03
N THR A 103 15.97 23.42 12.65
CA THR A 103 15.43 23.48 14.01
C THR A 103 13.91 23.58 13.95
N THR A 104 13.22 22.66 14.60
CA THR A 104 11.75 22.60 14.68
C THR A 104 11.31 22.40 16.13
N LYS A 105 9.99 22.36 16.39
CA LYS A 105 9.44 22.01 17.69
C LYS A 105 8.87 20.60 17.68
N THR A 106 8.92 19.92 18.82
CA THR A 106 8.16 18.68 18.99
C THR A 106 6.66 18.91 18.77
N GLY A 107 5.98 17.96 18.13
CA GLY A 107 4.58 18.08 17.72
C GLY A 107 4.35 18.83 16.39
N GLU A 108 5.39 19.42 15.79
CA GLU A 108 5.31 20.08 14.49
C GLU A 108 5.52 19.09 13.34
N ILE A 109 4.75 19.27 12.26
CA ILE A 109 4.94 18.54 11.00
C ILE A 109 6.03 19.25 10.21
N VAL A 110 7.00 18.49 9.74
CA VAL A 110 8.14 19.03 9.00
C VAL A 110 8.27 18.31 7.66
N HIS A 111 8.55 19.12 6.64
CA HIS A 111 8.73 18.69 5.26
C HIS A 111 10.18 18.88 4.85
N VAL A 112 10.78 17.83 4.30
CA VAL A 112 12.15 17.89 3.78
C VAL A 112 12.20 17.30 2.40
N VAL A 113 12.86 18.03 1.51
CA VAL A 113 13.06 17.63 0.13
C VAL A 113 14.46 17.03 -0.02
N TYR A 114 14.50 15.85 -0.61
CA TYR A 114 15.73 15.23 -1.07
C TYR A 114 15.78 15.22 -2.59
N ARG A 115 16.96 15.44 -3.14
CA ARG A 115 17.22 15.32 -4.57
C ARG A 115 17.93 14.01 -4.86
N VAL A 116 17.37 13.23 -5.77
CA VAL A 116 17.99 12.01 -6.32
C VAL A 116 18.24 12.23 -7.80
N GLU A 117 19.43 11.88 -8.27
CA GLU A 117 19.85 11.98 -9.67
C GLU A 117 20.46 10.66 -10.12
N ASN A 118 19.98 10.13 -11.26
CA ASN A 118 20.63 9.00 -11.92
C ASN A 118 21.77 9.48 -12.80
N THR A 119 23.01 9.16 -12.43
CA THR A 119 24.21 9.59 -13.17
C THR A 119 24.56 8.63 -14.33
N ARG A 120 23.84 7.50 -14.46
CA ARG A 120 24.08 6.49 -15.49
C ARG A 120 23.29 6.77 -16.77
N ASN A 121 23.81 6.25 -17.88
CA ASN A 121 23.14 6.21 -19.18
C ASN A 121 22.07 5.10 -19.28
N SER A 122 21.81 4.38 -18.18
CA SER A 122 20.87 3.26 -18.12
C SER A 122 19.84 3.51 -17.01
N THR A 123 18.68 2.87 -17.12
CA THR A 123 17.68 2.85 -16.05
C THR A 123 18.26 2.20 -14.80
N VAL A 124 18.06 2.84 -13.65
CA VAL A 124 18.45 2.30 -12.33
C VAL A 124 17.21 2.19 -11.47
N ILE A 125 17.08 1.08 -10.75
CA ILE A 125 16.10 0.94 -9.68
C ILE A 125 16.84 1.13 -8.37
N GLY A 126 16.30 1.95 -7.48
CA GLY A 126 16.84 2.03 -6.14
C GLY A 126 15.78 2.22 -5.08
N GLN A 127 16.21 2.01 -3.84
CA GLN A 127 15.38 2.05 -2.65
C GLN A 127 16.15 2.73 -1.53
N ALA A 128 15.51 3.68 -0.86
CA ALA A 128 16.09 4.32 0.32
C ALA A 128 15.78 3.49 1.58
N VAL A 129 16.78 3.30 2.44
CA VAL A 129 16.64 2.69 3.75
C VAL A 129 16.92 3.76 4.81
N PRO A 130 16.00 3.98 5.77
CA PRO A 130 16.17 5.00 6.81
C PRO A 130 16.99 4.45 8.00
N SER A 131 17.63 5.36 8.71
CA SER A 131 18.28 5.17 10.00
C SER A 131 18.03 6.42 10.85
N TYR A 132 17.76 6.22 12.14
CA TYR A 132 17.47 7.32 13.07
C TYR A 132 18.44 7.26 14.25
N GLY A 133 19.10 8.38 14.51
CA GLY A 133 20.04 8.56 15.62
C GLY A 133 19.57 9.65 16.58
N PRO A 134 19.77 9.49 17.89
CA PRO A 134 20.17 8.26 18.59
C PRO A 134 19.06 7.18 18.57
N GLN A 135 19.40 5.90 18.81
CA GLN A 135 18.46 4.78 18.65
C GLN A 135 17.15 4.95 19.44
N HIS A 136 17.22 5.49 20.65
CA HIS A 136 16.04 5.73 21.48
C HIS A 136 15.16 6.89 20.98
N ALA A 137 15.70 7.81 20.16
CA ALA A 137 14.91 8.87 19.53
C ALA A 137 14.11 8.35 18.32
N GLY A 138 14.57 7.27 17.67
CA GLY A 138 13.95 6.71 16.47
C GLY A 138 12.49 6.30 16.66
N SER A 139 12.08 5.84 17.85
CA SER A 139 10.68 5.49 18.15
C SER A 139 9.73 6.68 18.19
N TYR A 140 10.27 7.90 18.31
CA TYR A 140 9.50 9.14 18.40
C TYR A 140 9.43 9.88 17.06
N VAL A 141 10.20 9.44 16.06
CA VAL A 141 10.14 9.99 14.69
C VAL A 141 9.05 9.24 13.93
N LYS A 142 7.88 9.87 13.79
CA LYS A 142 6.77 9.30 13.02
C LYS A 142 6.88 9.72 11.57
N LYS A 143 7.07 8.75 10.69
CA LYS A 143 7.01 8.98 9.26
C LYS A 143 5.56 8.98 8.78
N LEU A 144 5.10 10.10 8.24
CA LEU A 144 3.71 10.26 7.80
C LEU A 144 3.50 9.83 6.36
N GLU A 145 4.47 10.12 5.49
CA GLU A 145 4.38 9.82 4.06
C GLU A 145 5.67 9.18 3.56
N CYS A 146 5.56 8.07 2.81
CA CYS A 146 6.74 7.52 2.16
C CYS A 146 6.50 6.79 0.83
N PHE A 147 6.96 7.43 -0.24
CA PHE A 147 7.27 6.77 -1.51
C PHE A 147 8.72 6.29 -1.58
N CYS A 148 9.63 6.89 -0.81
CA CYS A 148 11.08 6.62 -0.83
C CYS A 148 11.47 5.20 -0.39
N PHE A 149 10.64 4.51 0.40
CA PHE A 149 10.89 3.14 0.87
C PHE A 149 10.47 2.07 -0.12
N LYS A 150 9.73 2.45 -1.15
CA LYS A 150 9.42 1.55 -2.26
C LYS A 150 10.54 1.62 -3.27
N GLN A 151 10.68 0.55 -4.05
CA GLN A 151 11.56 0.55 -5.21
C GLN A 151 11.09 1.62 -6.18
N GLN A 152 11.99 2.50 -6.55
CA GLN A 152 11.76 3.58 -7.49
C GLN A 152 12.64 3.36 -8.71
N THR A 153 12.05 3.43 -9.89
CA THR A 153 12.78 3.41 -11.16
C THR A 153 13.16 4.84 -11.52
N PHE A 154 14.38 5.02 -12.02
CA PHE A 154 14.90 6.29 -12.52
C PHE A 154 15.42 6.07 -13.94
N ALA A 155 14.94 6.87 -14.89
CA ALA A 155 15.45 6.91 -16.25
C ALA A 155 16.89 7.45 -16.29
N PRO A 156 17.64 7.25 -17.39
CA PRO A 156 18.97 7.84 -17.55
C PRO A 156 18.95 9.35 -17.34
N HIS A 157 19.86 9.88 -16.52
CA HIS A 157 19.97 11.32 -16.20
C HIS A 157 18.71 11.95 -15.58
N GLU A 158 17.79 11.12 -15.06
CA GLU A 158 16.60 11.63 -14.39
C GLU A 158 16.95 12.22 -13.03
N VAL A 159 16.51 13.46 -12.81
CA VAL A 159 16.55 14.13 -11.51
C VAL A 159 15.14 14.17 -10.95
N ARG A 160 14.97 13.72 -9.71
CA ARG A 160 13.69 13.71 -9.01
C ARG A 160 13.83 14.26 -7.60
N GLU A 161 12.90 15.13 -7.24
CA GLU A 161 12.75 15.65 -5.89
C GLU A 161 11.75 14.77 -5.12
N MET A 162 12.18 14.29 -3.96
CA MET A 162 11.42 13.39 -3.10
C MET A 162 11.12 14.11 -1.80
N ASN A 163 9.85 14.41 -1.54
CA ASN A 163 9.41 15.00 -0.30
C ASN A 163 9.24 13.91 0.78
N VAL A 164 9.75 14.18 1.97
CA VAL A 164 9.61 13.33 3.15
C VAL A 164 8.99 14.15 4.26
N VAL A 165 7.86 13.66 4.78
CA VAL A 165 7.12 14.31 5.85
C VAL A 165 7.26 13.50 7.13
N PHE A 166 7.69 14.17 8.19
CA PHE A 166 7.86 13.58 9.51
C PHE A 166 7.22 14.44 10.59
N LEU A 167 6.81 13.77 11.65
CA LEU A 167 6.27 14.35 12.86
C LEU A 167 7.12 13.84 14.03
N LEU A 168 7.66 14.76 14.81
CA LEU A 168 8.39 14.43 16.02
C LEU A 168 7.41 14.36 17.20
N ASP A 169 7.32 13.21 17.86
CA ASP A 169 6.39 13.02 18.98
C ASP A 169 6.75 13.94 20.16
N SER A 170 5.73 14.57 20.77
CA SER A 170 5.88 15.42 21.95
C SER A 170 6.46 14.70 23.17
N LYS A 171 6.42 13.36 23.20
CA LYS A 171 6.99 12.51 24.25
C LYS A 171 8.49 12.25 24.09
N LEU A 172 9.17 12.88 23.12
CA LEU A 172 10.61 12.73 22.94
C LEU A 172 11.36 13.15 24.22
N PRO A 173 12.16 12.26 24.83
CA PRO A 173 12.91 12.53 26.07
C PRO A 173 13.76 13.80 26.00
N ASP A 174 13.78 14.60 27.06
CA ASP A 174 14.40 15.94 27.08
C ASP A 174 15.93 15.94 26.86
N ASP A 175 16.60 14.81 27.10
CA ASP A 175 18.02 14.60 26.84
C ASP A 175 18.36 14.55 25.34
N VAL A 176 17.37 14.36 24.47
CA VAL A 176 17.56 14.36 23.01
C VAL A 176 17.37 15.78 22.47
N GLY A 177 18.46 16.53 22.32
CA GLY A 177 18.46 17.85 21.68
C GLY A 177 18.54 17.80 20.14
N THR A 178 19.17 16.74 19.62
CA THR A 178 19.42 16.56 18.18
C THR A 178 18.98 15.18 17.74
N VAL A 179 18.27 15.12 16.62
CA VAL A 179 17.87 13.87 15.97
C VAL A 179 18.43 13.85 14.56
N THR A 180 19.26 12.85 14.27
CA THR A 180 19.83 12.64 12.95
C THR A 180 18.98 11.65 12.18
N LEU A 181 18.46 12.07 11.02
CA LEU A 181 17.76 11.24 10.06
C LEU A 181 18.72 10.94 8.92
N SER A 182 19.30 9.73 8.95
CA SER A 182 20.18 9.25 7.89
C SER A 182 19.40 8.38 6.92
N TYR A 183 19.53 8.64 5.63
CA TYR A 183 18.97 7.81 4.58
C TYR A 183 20.10 7.28 3.70
N THR A 184 20.12 5.98 3.47
CA THR A 184 21.05 5.35 2.52
C THR A 184 20.29 4.82 1.33
N PHE A 185 20.68 5.24 0.13
CA PHE A 185 20.12 4.75 -1.13
C PHE A 185 20.88 3.52 -1.61
N PHE A 186 20.14 2.45 -1.90
CA PHE A 186 20.67 1.21 -2.46
C PHE A 186 20.13 0.99 -3.85
N GLU A 187 20.98 0.58 -4.78
CA GLU A 187 20.55 0.07 -6.09
C GLU A 187 19.98 -1.34 -5.88
N VAL A 188 18.82 -1.59 -6.50
CA VAL A 188 18.17 -2.91 -6.48
C VAL A 188 18.32 -3.51 -7.88
N PRO A 189 18.66 -4.80 -8.00
CA PRO A 189 18.69 -5.46 -9.29
C PRO A 189 17.34 -5.29 -9.99
N VAL A 190 17.37 -4.86 -11.25
CA VAL A 190 16.18 -4.92 -12.11
C VAL A 190 15.69 -6.37 -12.13
N PRO A 191 14.45 -6.66 -11.68
CA PRO A 191 13.93 -8.01 -11.71
C PRO A 191 13.95 -8.47 -13.17
N SER A 192 14.89 -9.37 -13.46
CA SER A 192 15.06 -9.95 -14.78
C SER A 192 13.81 -10.78 -15.02
N GLY A 193 12.89 -10.31 -15.84
CA GLY A 193 11.79 -11.14 -16.32
C GLY A 193 12.39 -12.41 -16.92
N GLY A 194 12.20 -13.54 -16.23
CA GLY A 194 12.51 -14.88 -16.71
C GLY A 194 13.90 -15.05 -17.33
N SER A 195 14.95 -15.12 -16.50
CA SER A 195 16.10 -15.93 -16.89
C SER A 195 15.62 -17.38 -16.88
N ALA A 196 15.31 -17.92 -18.05
CA ALA A 196 15.07 -19.33 -18.24
C ALA A 196 16.30 -20.08 -17.71
N ASN A 197 16.13 -20.73 -16.56
CA ASN A 197 17.06 -21.71 -16.02
C ASN A 197 17.33 -22.77 -17.10
N SER A 198 18.42 -22.63 -17.87
CA SER A 198 19.09 -23.78 -18.45
C SER A 198 19.89 -24.45 -17.33
N SER A 199 19.18 -25.17 -16.46
CA SER A 199 19.81 -26.14 -15.57
C SER A 199 20.57 -27.15 -16.45
N PRO A 200 21.88 -27.40 -16.21
CA PRO A 200 22.58 -28.44 -16.95
C PRO A 200 21.99 -29.78 -16.51
N THR A 201 21.41 -30.50 -17.47
CA THR A 201 20.89 -31.86 -17.26
C THR A 201 22.05 -32.77 -16.84
N ARG A 202 22.13 -33.09 -15.54
CA ARG A 202 22.97 -34.17 -15.02
C ARG A 202 22.38 -35.49 -15.48
N LYS A 203 22.96 -36.09 -16.53
CA LYS A 203 22.67 -37.48 -16.93
C LYS A 203 23.16 -38.41 -15.82
N GLU A 204 22.29 -38.77 -14.90
CA GLU A 204 22.44 -39.92 -14.00
C GLU A 204 22.14 -41.19 -14.82
N ASN A 205 23.16 -41.75 -15.45
CA ASN A 205 23.07 -43.03 -16.16
C ASN A 205 23.25 -44.17 -15.15
N ARG A 206 22.16 -44.87 -14.83
CA ARG A 206 22.18 -46.13 -14.07
C ARG A 206 21.64 -47.24 -14.95
N THR A 207 22.51 -48.15 -15.36
CA THR A 207 22.19 -49.53 -15.74
C THR A 207 23.36 -50.40 -15.32
#